data_AF-K7V9Y9-F1
#
_entry.id   AF-K7V9Y9-F1
#
_cell.length_a   1.000
_cell.length_b   1.000
_cell.length_c   1.000
_cell.angle_alpha   90.00
_cell.angle_beta   90.00
_cell.angle_gamma   90.00
#
_symmetry.space_group_name_H-M   'P 1'
#
loop_
_entity.id
_entity.type
_entity.pdbx_description
1 polymer ?
#
loop_
_entity_poly.entity_id
_entity_poly.type
_entity_poly.pdbx_seq_one_letter_code
_entity_poly.pdbx_strand_id
1 'polypeptide(L)' 'MLIILFRRVSVLSFCVLCRAYARKKGRNNVTVDDLIHVITPKGRASVPDSVKAELLQRIRSFLMSTTLR' A
#
# COMPACT_ATOMS: atom_id res chain seq x y z
N MET A 1 -4.73 12.60 13.20
CA MET A 1 -3.26 12.81 13.14
C MET A 1 -2.51 11.56 12.68
N LEU A 2 -2.80 10.38 13.25
CA LEU A 2 -2.09 9.12 12.94
C LEU A 2 -2.21 8.64 11.47
N ILE A 3 -3.38 8.79 10.85
CA ILE A 3 -3.64 8.35 9.46
C ILE A 3 -2.88 9.20 8.43
N ILE A 4 -2.76 10.51 8.69
CA ILE A 4 -2.03 11.46 7.83
C ILE A 4 -0.52 11.21 7.95
N LEU A 5 -0.05 10.93 9.16
CA LEU A 5 1.33 10.52 9.42
C LEU A 5 1.64 9.17 8.74
N PHE A 6 0.71 8.22 8.79
CA PHE A 6 0.82 6.93 8.10
C PHE A 6 0.94 7.10 6.58
N ARG A 7 0.14 7.99 6.00
CA ARG A 7 0.15 8.28 4.56
C ARG A 7 1.43 9.02 4.13
N ARG A 8 1.97 9.93 4.94
CA ARG A 8 3.24 10.62 4.68
C ARG A 8 4.46 9.70 4.84
N VAL A 9 4.48 8.85 5.87
CA VAL A 9 5.57 7.91 6.14
C VAL A 9 5.59 6.76 5.14
N SER A 10 4.43 6.24 4.74
CA SER A 10 4.35 5.13 3.76
C SER A 10 4.83 5.56 2.38
N VAL A 11 4.41 6.73 1.87
CA VAL A 11 4.85 7.20 0.54
C VAL A 11 6.37 7.47 0.52
N LEU A 12 6.91 8.06 1.60
CA LEU A 12 8.35 8.31 1.70
C LEU A 12 9.14 6.99 1.76
N SER A 13 8.68 6.01 2.53
CA SER A 13 9.31 4.69 2.67
C SER A 13 9.40 3.96 1.32
N PHE A 14 8.33 3.99 0.53
CA PHE A 14 8.32 3.34 -0.79
C PHE A 14 9.34 3.95 -1.75
N CYS A 15 9.44 5.28 -1.84
CA CYS A 15 10.41 5.92 -2.71
C CYS A 15 11.87 5.60 -2.34
N VAL A 16 12.17 5.45 -1.04
CA VAL A 16 13.50 5.03 -0.57
C VAL A 16 13.78 3.59 -1.01
N LEU A 17 12.76 2.73 -0.94
CA LEU A 17 12.84 1.33 -1.31
C LEU A 17 13.05 1.12 -2.83
N CYS A 18 12.32 1.88 -3.67
CA CYS A 18 12.53 1.89 -5.12
C CYS A 18 13.97 2.31 -5.47
N ARG A 19 14.45 3.39 -4.83
CA ARG A 19 15.79 3.94 -5.08
C ARG A 19 16.87 2.97 -4.63
N ALA A 20 16.69 2.31 -3.48
CA ALA A 20 17.64 1.31 -2.98
C ALA A 20 17.69 0.08 -3.92
N TYR A 21 16.54 -0.39 -4.39
CA TYR A 21 16.46 -1.50 -5.34
C TYR A 21 17.15 -1.16 -6.67
N ALA A 22 16.85 0.02 -7.23
CA ALA A 22 17.45 0.48 -8.48
C ALA A 22 18.98 0.68 -8.38
N ARG A 23 19.48 1.12 -7.22
CA ARG A 23 20.92 1.22 -6.94
C ARG A 23 21.60 -0.14 -6.84
N LYS A 24 20.93 -1.15 -6.25
CA LYS A 24 21.49 -2.49 -6.04
C LYS A 24 21.55 -3.33 -7.31
N LYS A 25 20.55 -3.20 -8.19
CA LYS A 25 20.44 -3.99 -9.43
C LYS A 25 21.15 -3.34 -10.64
N GLY A 26 21.51 -2.06 -10.53
CA GLY A 26 22.10 -1.28 -11.62
C GLY A 26 21.02 -0.62 -12.49
N ARG A 27 21.21 0.65 -12.82
CA ARG A 27 20.18 1.52 -13.41
C ARG A 27 19.68 1.06 -14.79
N ASN A 28 20.49 0.25 -15.48
CA ASN A 28 20.20 -0.25 -16.83
C ASN A 28 19.49 -1.61 -16.83
N ASN A 29 19.40 -2.27 -15.67
CA ASN A 29 18.86 -3.63 -15.53
C ASN A 29 17.56 -3.68 -14.71
N VAL A 30 16.93 -2.52 -14.52
CA VAL A 30 15.76 -2.34 -13.67
C VAL A 30 14.57 -2.03 -14.55
N THR A 31 13.58 -2.92 -14.54
CA THR A 31 12.29 -2.70 -15.19
C THR A 31 11.27 -2.17 -14.18
N VAL A 32 10.18 -1.57 -14.68
CA VAL A 32 9.07 -1.14 -13.83
C VAL A 32 8.39 -2.36 -13.18
N ASP A 33 8.32 -3.47 -13.89
CA ASP A 33 7.70 -4.71 -13.41
C ASP A 33 8.44 -5.31 -12.21
N ASP A 34 9.78 -5.33 -12.26
CA ASP A 34 10.63 -5.72 -11.13
C ASP A 34 10.36 -4.87 -9.87
N LEU A 35 10.16 -3.56 -10.07
CA LEU A 35 9.81 -2.66 -8.98
C LEU A 35 8.43 -3.03 -8.42
N ILE A 36 7.43 -3.21 -9.28
CA ILE A 36 6.06 -3.58 -8.87
C ILE A 36 6.09 -4.86 -8.04
N HIS A 37 6.81 -5.90 -8.48
CA HIS A 37 6.90 -7.18 -7.79
C HIS A 37 7.49 -7.04 -6.37
N VAL A 38 8.50 -6.18 -6.20
CA VAL A 38 9.18 -5.98 -4.90
C VAL A 38 8.42 -5.05 -3.96
N ILE A 39 7.76 -4.02 -4.52
CA ILE A 39 7.15 -2.94 -3.75
C ILE A 39 5.73 -3.30 -3.32
N THR A 40 4.95 -3.95 -4.19
CA THR A 40 3.55 -4.32 -3.93
C THR A 40 3.35 -5.10 -2.61
N PRO A 41 4.12 -6.16 -2.30
CA PRO A 41 3.92 -6.90 -1.05
C PRO A 41 4.23 -6.04 0.19
N LYS A 42 5.25 -5.17 0.14
CA LYS A 42 5.57 -4.24 1.24
C LYS A 42 4.49 -3.21 1.45
N GLY A 43 3.87 -2.76 0.35
CA GLY A 43 2.74 -1.86 0.43
C GLY A 43 1.51 -2.47 1.05
N ARG A 44 1.19 -3.72 0.69
CA ARG A 44 0.08 -4.46 1.30
C ARG A 44 0.33 -4.71 2.79
N ALA A 45 1.56 -5.05 3.18
CA ALA A 45 1.95 -5.23 4.57
C ALA A 45 1.94 -3.92 5.37
N SER A 46 2.17 -2.79 4.71
CA SER A 46 2.10 -1.48 5.37
C SER A 46 0.67 -1.13 5.80
N VAL A 47 -0.39 -1.73 5.24
CA VAL A 47 -1.75 -1.40 5.67
C VAL A 47 -2.06 -2.06 7.03
N PRO A 48 -2.34 -1.29 8.10
CA PRO A 48 -2.69 -1.83 9.40
C PRO A 48 -4.01 -2.61 9.35
N ASP A 49 -4.15 -3.66 10.15
CA ASP A 49 -5.36 -4.49 10.15
C ASP A 49 -6.60 -3.76 10.67
N SER A 50 -6.43 -2.74 11.51
CA SER A 50 -7.52 -1.86 11.94
C SER A 50 -8.16 -1.11 10.77
N VAL A 51 -7.37 -0.63 9.82
CA VAL A 51 -7.86 0.05 8.61
C VAL A 51 -8.59 -0.93 7.70
N LYS A 52 -8.06 -2.16 7.57
CA LYS A 52 -8.73 -3.22 6.79
C LYS A 52 -10.08 -3.58 7.41
N ALA A 53 -10.15 -3.72 8.73
CA ALA A 53 -11.37 -4.03 9.45
C ALA A 53 -12.42 -2.92 9.32
N GLU A 54 -12.00 -1.65 9.42
CA GLU A 54 -12.88 -0.49 9.25
C GLU A 54 -13.48 -0.44 7.84
N LEU A 55 -12.63 -0.58 6.80
CA LEU A 55 -13.10 -0.59 5.41
C LEU A 55 -14.03 -1.78 5.14
N LEU A 56 -13.71 -2.95 5.68
CA LEU A 56 -14.56 -4.14 5.54
C LEU A 56 -15.93 -3.94 6.20
N GLN A 57 -15.98 -3.30 7.37
CA GLN A 57 -17.24 -2.95 8.03
C GLN A 57 -18.06 -1.95 7.21
N ARG A 58 -17.41 -0.93 6.63
CA ARG A 58 -18.08 0.03 5.74
C ARG A 58 -18.67 -0.65 4.49
N ILE A 59 -17.94 -1.59 3.89
CA ILE A 59 -18.43 -2.37 2.74
C ILE A 59 -19.65 -3.22 3.15
N ARG A 60 -19.59 -3.94 4.28
CA ARG A 60 -20.73 -4.72 4.78
C ARG A 60 -21.95 -3.85 5.04
N SER A 61 -21.76 -2.72 5.71
CA SER A 61 -22.84 -1.76 5.99
C SER A 61 -23.47 -1.23 4.70
N PHE A 62 -22.65 -0.93 3.67
CA PHE A 62 -23.14 -0.52 2.36
C PHE A 62 -23.98 -1.62 1.71
N LEU A 63 -23.47 -2.86 1.65
CA LEU A 63 -24.19 -3.99 1.06
C LEU A 63 -25.51 -4.27 1.79
N MET A 64 -25.52 -4.25 3.13
CA MET A 64 -26.76 -4.42 3.91
C MET A 64 -27.77 -3.30 3.62
N SER A 65 -27.32 -2.05 3.45
CA SER A 65 -28.20 -0.93 3.09
C SER A 65 -28.75 -1.01 1.66
N THR A 66 -28.01 -1.65 0.75
CA THR A 66 -28.43 -1.83 -0.65
C THR A 66 -29.35 -3.05 -0.83
N THR A 67 -29.13 -4.12 -0.07
CA THR A 67 -29.95 -5.35 -0.13
C THR A 67 -31.29 -5.23 0.61
N LEU A 68 -31.41 -4.33 1.59
CA LEU A 68 -32.68 -4.05 2.29
C LEU A 68 -33.55 -3.00 1.56
N ARG A 69 -33.30 -2.76 0.28
CA ARG A 69 -34.04 -1.85 -0.60
C ARG A 69 -34.65 -2.62 -1.75
#